data_AF-A0A2G9C9C4-F1
#
_entry.id   AF-A0A2G9C9C4-F1
#
_cell.length_a   1.000
_cell.length_b   1.000
_cell.length_c   1.000
_cell.angle_alpha   90.00
_cell.angle_beta   90.00
_cell.angle_gamma   90.00
#
_symmetry.space_group_name_H-M   'P 1'
#
loop_
_entity.id
_entity.type
_entity.pdbx_description
1 polymer ?
#
loop_
_entity_poly.entity_id
_entity_poly.type
_entity_poly.pdbx_seq_one_letter_code
_entity_poly.pdbx_strand_id
1 'polypeptide(L)'
;MSARLAQFDSLLTRRRTARAAAAPAQPLRTLCDPWGEPVAEFSRFPSDLELLKAAHRLQADDWIGPLADDAQPRRLSAVWRLALLRADRHGQARVSREPGPQWISPLLTARPGERPGVLRRELHAAAVRQLWQAGWKLVG
;
A
#
# COMPACT_ATOMS: atom_id res chain seq x y z
N MET A 1 5.93 -20.49 50.19
CA MET A 1 5.50 -19.93 48.88
C MET A 1 4.12 -19.30 49.06
N SER A 2 3.96 -18.01 48.76
CA SER A 2 2.79 -17.22 49.18
C SER A 2 1.58 -17.44 48.26
N ALA A 3 0.46 -17.92 48.82
CA ALA A 3 -0.80 -18.18 48.12
C ALA A 3 -1.37 -16.96 47.37
N ARG A 4 -1.00 -15.74 47.78
CA ARG A 4 -1.37 -14.49 47.10
C ARG A 4 -0.77 -14.34 45.71
N LEU A 5 0.45 -14.85 45.48
CA LEU A 5 1.10 -14.79 44.16
C LEU A 5 0.39 -15.70 43.15
N ALA A 6 0.02 -16.91 43.56
CA ALA A 6 -0.73 -17.84 42.71
C ALA A 6 -2.13 -17.32 42.33
N GLN A 7 -2.82 -16.64 43.25
CA GLN A 7 -4.09 -15.98 42.95
C GLN A 7 -3.94 -14.82 41.95
N PHE A 8 -2.86 -14.05 42.05
CA PHE A 8 -2.60 -12.97 41.11
C PHE A 8 -2.31 -13.50 39.69
N ASP A 9 -1.47 -14.53 39.58
CA ASP A 9 -1.13 -15.15 38.29
C ASP A 9 -2.35 -15.81 37.64
N SER A 10 -3.21 -16.47 38.41
CA SER A 10 -4.45 -17.05 37.88
C SER A 10 -5.42 -15.98 37.35
N LEU A 11 -5.53 -14.82 38.01
CA LEU A 11 -6.35 -13.71 37.55
C LEU A 11 -5.79 -13.06 36.27
N LEU A 12 -4.46 -12.92 36.16
CA LEU A 12 -3.81 -12.44 34.94
C LEU A 12 -4.02 -13.40 33.76
N THR A 13 -3.90 -14.70 34.02
CA THR A 13 -4.08 -15.74 33.00
C THR A 13 -5.53 -15.76 32.51
N ARG A 14 -6.51 -15.65 33.41
CA ARG A 14 -7.95 -15.62 33.08
C ARG A 14 -8.33 -14.38 32.27
N ARG A 15 -7.72 -13.22 32.55
CA ARG A 15 -7.92 -11.99 31.75
C ARG A 15 -7.31 -12.11 30.35
N ARG A 16 -6.15 -12.75 30.21
CA ARG A 16 -5.52 -12.98 28.90
C ARG A 16 -6.33 -13.96 28.04
N THR A 17 -6.83 -15.05 28.62
CA THR A 17 -7.63 -16.03 27.87
C THR A 17 -9.00 -15.50 27.49
N ALA A 18 -9.66 -14.72 28.36
CA ALA A 18 -10.93 -14.07 28.03
C ALA A 18 -10.81 -13.05 26.88
N ARG A 19 -9.66 -12.38 26.76
CA ARG A 19 -9.39 -11.44 25.65
C ARG A 19 -9.03 -12.16 24.34
N ALA A 20 -8.43 -13.35 24.42
CA ALA A 20 -8.11 -14.17 23.25
C ALA A 20 -9.34 -14.90 22.68
N ALA A 21 -10.35 -15.20 23.51
CA ALA A 21 -11.53 -15.96 23.11
C ALA A 21 -12.66 -15.13 22.46
N ALA A 22 -12.54 -13.79 22.41
CA ALA A 22 -13.61 -12.90 21.99
C ALA A 22 -13.20 -11.89 20.90
N ALA A 23 -12.27 -12.25 20.02
CA ALA A 23 -12.05 -11.47 18.80
C ALA A 23 -13.09 -11.91 17.74
N PRO A 24 -14.06 -11.07 17.36
CA PRO A 24 -14.92 -11.38 16.23
C PRO A 24 -14.03 -11.58 15.00
N ALA A 25 -14.25 -12.65 14.24
CA ALA A 25 -13.59 -12.85 12.96
C ALA A 25 -13.88 -11.62 12.08
N GLN A 26 -12.89 -10.77 11.87
CA GLN A 26 -13.05 -9.60 11.02
C GLN A 26 -13.27 -10.09 9.59
N PRO A 27 -14.26 -9.55 8.86
CA PRO A 27 -14.51 -9.97 7.49
C PRO A 27 -13.26 -9.71 6.66
N LEU A 28 -12.80 -10.75 5.97
CA LEU A 28 -11.71 -10.67 5.01
C LEU A 28 -12.16 -9.77 3.86
N ARG A 29 -11.30 -8.82 3.49
CA ARG A 29 -11.52 -7.93 2.36
C ARG A 29 -10.69 -8.42 1.19
N THR A 30 -11.34 -8.72 0.08
CA THR A 30 -10.69 -9.24 -1.12
C THR A 30 -10.62 -8.14 -2.18
N LEU A 31 -9.41 -7.84 -2.65
CA LEU A 31 -9.20 -7.01 -3.83
C LEU A 31 -9.38 -7.87 -5.07
N CYS A 32 -10.34 -7.50 -5.91
CA CYS A 32 -10.61 -8.11 -7.20
C CYS A 32 -10.10 -7.22 -8.33
N ASP A 33 -9.60 -7.86 -9.38
CA ASP A 33 -9.23 -7.17 -10.62
C ASP A 33 -10.47 -6.75 -11.44
N PRO A 34 -10.31 -6.04 -12.57
CA PRO A 34 -11.42 -5.59 -13.40
C PRO A 34 -12.29 -6.71 -14.01
N TRP A 35 -11.77 -7.94 -14.07
CA TRP A 35 -12.51 -9.11 -14.56
C TRP A 35 -13.22 -9.87 -13.43
N GLY A 36 -13.01 -9.46 -12.17
CA GLY A 36 -13.64 -10.05 -10.99
C GLY A 36 -12.78 -11.13 -10.31
N GLU A 37 -11.56 -11.37 -10.78
CA GLU A 37 -10.68 -12.38 -10.18
C GLU A 37 -10.08 -11.87 -8.86
N PRO A 38 -10.05 -12.70 -7.80
CA PRO A 38 -9.45 -12.32 -6.53
C PRO A 38 -7.92 -12.23 -6.67
N VAL A 39 -7.35 -11.09 -6.28
CA VAL A 39 -5.91 -10.80 -6.37
C VAL A 39 -5.21 -10.85 -5.02
N ALA A 40 -5.85 -10.31 -3.98
CA ALA A 40 -5.27 -10.28 -2.64
C ALA A 40 -6.36 -10.22 -1.56
N GLU A 41 -6.06 -10.76 -0.39
CA GLU A 41 -6.94 -10.70 0.78
C GLU A 41 -6.30 -9.89 1.89
N PHE A 42 -7.12 -9.10 2.59
CA PHE A 42 -6.70 -8.24 3.67
C PHE A 42 -7.55 -8.53 4.91
N SER A 43 -6.88 -8.76 6.04
CA SER A 43 -7.53 -8.96 7.33
C SER A 43 -8.07 -7.67 7.96
N ARG A 44 -7.73 -6.51 7.38
CA ARG A 44 -8.17 -5.17 7.78
C ARG A 44 -8.35 -4.29 6.54
N PHE A 45 -8.88 -3.08 6.69
CA PHE A 45 -8.92 -2.13 5.58
C PHE A 45 -7.48 -1.78 5.13
N PRO A 46 -7.11 -2.03 3.87
CA PRO A 46 -5.75 -1.80 3.39
C PRO A 46 -5.49 -0.30 3.21
N SER A 47 -4.25 0.10 3.46
CA SER A 47 -3.75 1.42 3.05
C SER A 47 -3.62 1.51 1.53
N ASP A 48 -3.59 2.73 1.00
CA ASP A 48 -3.38 2.98 -0.45
C ASP A 48 -2.13 2.27 -0.97
N LEU A 49 -1.04 2.27 -0.19
CA LEU A 49 0.20 1.59 -0.57
C LEU A 49 0.04 0.06 -0.61
N GLU A 50 -0.68 -0.54 0.35
CA GLU A 50 -0.97 -1.98 0.35
C GLU A 50 -1.83 -2.36 -0.86
N LEU A 51 -2.83 -1.55 -1.21
CA LEU A 51 -3.65 -1.75 -2.42
C LEU A 51 -2.84 -1.68 -3.71
N LEU A 52 -2.00 -0.65 -3.87
CA LEU A 52 -1.17 -0.48 -5.05
C LEU A 52 -0.15 -1.62 -5.19
N LYS A 53 0.45 -2.05 -4.07
CA LYS A 53 1.36 -3.21 -4.05
C LYS A 53 0.67 -4.47 -4.52
N ALA A 54 -0.54 -4.75 -4.02
CA ALA A 54 -1.32 -5.91 -4.42
C ALA A 54 -1.74 -5.85 -5.89
N ALA A 55 -2.30 -4.73 -6.35
CA ALA A 55 -2.79 -4.56 -7.72
C ALA A 55 -1.68 -4.73 -8.77
N HIS A 56 -0.47 -4.23 -8.47
CA HIS A 56 0.68 -4.36 -9.36
C HIS A 56 1.54 -5.61 -9.13
N ARG A 57 1.15 -6.46 -8.17
CA ARG A 57 1.85 -7.70 -7.76
C ARG A 57 3.32 -7.45 -7.38
N LEU A 58 3.54 -6.41 -6.58
CA LEU A 58 4.88 -5.96 -6.21
C LEU A 58 5.56 -6.93 -5.26
N GLN A 59 6.81 -7.26 -5.57
CA GLN A 59 7.70 -8.07 -4.73
C GLN A 59 8.41 -7.20 -3.69
N ALA A 60 9.12 -7.84 -2.76
CA ALA A 60 9.83 -7.14 -1.68
C ALA A 60 10.89 -6.16 -2.20
N ASP A 61 11.57 -6.51 -3.30
CA ASP A 61 12.63 -5.71 -3.90
C ASP A 61 12.09 -4.64 -4.88
N ASP A 62 10.79 -4.65 -5.18
CA ASP A 62 10.18 -3.65 -6.04
C ASP A 62 10.04 -2.31 -5.29
N TRP A 63 10.39 -1.22 -5.96
CA TRP A 63 10.30 0.11 -5.40
C TRP A 63 9.09 0.87 -5.98
N ILE A 64 8.34 1.52 -5.10
CA ILE A 64 7.22 2.40 -5.45
C ILE A 64 7.38 3.74 -4.71
N GLY A 65 7.34 4.85 -5.44
CA GLY A 65 7.48 6.15 -4.82
C GLY A 65 7.33 7.34 -5.77
N PRO A 66 7.24 8.55 -5.21
CA PRO A 66 7.19 9.78 -5.98
C PRO A 66 8.50 9.98 -6.76
N LEU A 67 8.40 10.29 -8.04
CA LEU A 67 9.51 10.66 -8.90
C LEU A 67 9.11 11.87 -9.75
N ALA A 68 10.05 12.76 -10.00
CA ALA A 68 9.84 13.89 -10.91
C ALA A 68 9.71 13.37 -12.35
N ASP A 69 8.73 13.88 -13.08
CA ASP A 69 8.56 13.63 -14.51
C ASP A 69 9.18 14.79 -15.29
N ASP A 70 10.47 14.63 -15.63
CA ASP A 70 11.27 15.66 -16.31
C ASP A 70 11.03 15.70 -17.83
N ALA A 71 10.05 14.94 -18.36
CA ALA A 71 9.73 14.93 -19.79
C ALA A 71 9.18 16.28 -20.32
N GLN A 72 8.91 17.26 -19.44
CA GLN A 72 8.47 18.61 -19.81
C GLN A 72 9.53 19.69 -19.50
N PRO A 73 10.48 19.95 -20.42
CA PRO A 73 11.59 20.89 -20.20
C PRO A 73 11.18 22.38 -20.14
N ARG A 74 9.89 22.72 -20.19
CA ARG A 74 9.38 24.10 -20.31
C ARG A 74 8.51 24.59 -19.15
N ARG A 75 8.33 23.81 -18.07
CA ARG A 75 7.53 24.25 -16.92
C ARG A 75 8.42 24.67 -15.76
N LEU A 76 8.11 25.83 -15.18
CA LEU A 76 8.77 26.37 -13.97
C LEU A 76 8.44 25.57 -12.70
N SER A 77 7.48 24.64 -12.76
CA SER A 77 7.06 23.80 -11.64
C SER A 77 7.39 22.34 -11.91
N ALA A 78 8.11 21.70 -10.99
CA ALA A 78 8.36 20.27 -11.02
C ALA A 78 7.02 19.50 -11.00
N VAL A 79 6.86 18.59 -11.95
CA VAL A 79 5.68 17.71 -12.02
C VAL A 79 6.07 16.35 -11.46
N TRP A 80 5.23 15.81 -10.61
CA TRP A 80 5.49 14.59 -9.86
C TRP A 80 4.50 13.50 -10.23
N ARG A 81 4.97 12.26 -10.22
CA ARG A 81 4.16 11.06 -10.43
C ARG A 81 4.61 9.95 -9.51
N LEU A 82 3.72 9.00 -9.25
CA LEU A 82 4.07 7.76 -8.61
C LEU A 82 4.70 6.83 -9.66
N ALA A 83 5.96 6.49 -9.42
CA ALA A 83 6.74 5.58 -10.23
C ALA A 83 6.81 4.21 -9.55
N LEU A 84 6.87 3.19 -10.40
CA LEU A 84 7.16 1.82 -10.04
C LEU A 84 8.44 1.38 -10.74
N LEU A 85 9.39 0.86 -9.97
CA LEU A 85 10.63 0.24 -10.45
C LEU A 85 10.61 -1.21 -9.98
N ARG A 86 10.57 -2.14 -10.94
CA ARG A 86 10.62 -3.57 -10.63
C ARG A 86 12.05 -4.00 -10.45
N ALA A 87 12.33 -4.88 -9.50
CA ALA A 87 13.64 -5.51 -9.36
C ALA A 87 13.72 -6.83 -10.15
N ASP A 88 14.93 -7.17 -10.57
CA ASP A 88 15.29 -8.46 -11.12
C ASP A 88 15.64 -9.44 -9.99
N ARG A 89 16.01 -10.67 -10.37
CA ARG A 89 16.36 -11.72 -9.39
C ARG A 89 17.62 -11.40 -8.55
N HIS A 90 18.33 -10.32 -8.87
CA HIS A 90 19.54 -9.86 -8.19
C HIS A 90 19.29 -8.51 -7.46
N GLY A 91 18.04 -8.06 -7.36
CA GLY A 91 17.69 -6.78 -6.73
C GLY A 91 18.01 -5.54 -7.59
N GLN A 92 18.37 -5.72 -8.86
CA GLN A 92 18.64 -4.62 -9.79
C GLN A 92 17.36 -4.21 -10.51
N ALA A 93 17.21 -2.95 -10.93
CA ALA A 93 16.01 -2.56 -11.68
C ALA A 93 15.87 -3.42 -12.96
N ARG A 94 14.77 -4.17 -13.07
CA ARG A 94 14.37 -4.88 -14.29
C ARG A 94 14.26 -3.86 -15.41
N VAL A 95 15.09 -4.03 -16.43
CA VAL A 95 14.92 -3.35 -17.69
C VAL A 95 13.60 -3.84 -18.28
N SER A 96 12.54 -3.07 -18.08
CA SER A 96 11.26 -3.26 -18.75
C SER A 96 11.48 -3.15 -20.26
N ARG A 97 10.55 -3.68 -21.09
CA ARG A 97 10.64 -3.51 -22.56
C ARG A 97 10.75 -2.03 -22.97
N GLU A 98 10.22 -1.14 -22.14
CA GLU A 98 10.43 0.30 -22.22
C GLU A 98 11.46 0.73 -21.15
N PRO A 99 12.53 1.44 -21.53
CA PRO A 99 13.50 1.93 -20.55
C PRO A 99 12.85 2.98 -19.65
N GLY A 100 12.95 2.80 -18.33
CA GLY A 100 12.54 3.79 -17.33
C GLY A 100 11.50 3.31 -16.31
N PRO A 101 11.05 4.21 -15.41
CA PRO A 101 10.03 3.93 -14.43
C PRO A 101 8.66 3.67 -15.08
N GLN A 102 7.93 2.70 -14.55
CA GLN A 102 6.52 2.53 -14.89
C GLN A 102 5.69 3.56 -14.13
N TRP A 103 5.01 4.45 -14.84
CA TRP A 103 4.15 5.46 -14.24
C TRP A 103 2.76 4.90 -13.93
N ILE A 104 2.34 4.98 -12.67
CA ILE A 104 1.07 4.40 -12.19
C ILE A 104 0.10 5.44 -11.59
N SER A 105 0.48 6.72 -11.62
CA SER A 105 -0.39 7.83 -11.23
C SER A 105 -0.46 8.88 -12.35
N PRO A 106 -1.49 9.75 -12.33
CA PRO A 106 -1.49 10.94 -13.17
C PRO A 106 -0.40 11.93 -12.69
N LEU A 107 -0.10 12.90 -13.55
CA LEU A 107 0.77 14.04 -13.27
C LEU A 107 0.15 14.91 -12.15
N LEU A 108 0.98 15.28 -11.16
CA LEU A 108 0.59 16.20 -10.09
C LEU A 108 1.61 17.32 -9.96
N THR A 109 1.13 18.56 -9.93
CA THR A 109 2.01 19.73 -9.72
C THR A 109 2.08 20.02 -8.24
N ALA A 110 3.27 19.92 -7.64
CA ALA A 110 3.45 20.23 -6.23
C ALA A 110 3.42 21.74 -6.00
N ARG A 111 2.86 22.18 -4.86
CA ARG A 111 2.86 23.60 -4.48
C ARG A 111 4.21 23.96 -3.83
N PRO A 112 4.74 25.17 -4.06
CA PRO A 112 5.91 25.64 -3.33
C PRO A 112 5.70 25.57 -1.81
N GLY A 113 6.68 25.02 -1.08
CA GLY A 113 6.62 24.88 0.39
C GLY A 113 5.73 23.73 0.90
N GLU A 114 5.19 22.90 0.02
CA GLU A 114 4.40 21.74 0.41
C GLU A 114 5.24 20.68 1.13
N ARG A 115 4.68 20.07 2.17
CA ARG A 115 5.36 19.00 2.90
C ARG A 115 5.43 17.73 2.03
N PRO A 116 6.57 17.05 1.92
CA PRO A 116 6.71 15.84 1.09
C PRO A 116 5.69 14.73 1.41
N GLY A 117 5.26 14.64 2.67
CA GLY A 117 4.24 13.68 3.09
C GLY A 117 2.85 13.94 2.50
N VAL A 118 2.51 15.19 2.16
CA VAL A 118 1.23 15.56 1.53
C VAL A 118 1.25 15.14 0.07
N LEU A 119 2.26 15.58 -0.69
CA LEU A 119 2.50 15.16 -2.07
C LEU A 119 2.46 13.64 -2.22
N ARG A 120 3.16 12.91 -1.32
CA ARG A 120 3.15 11.45 -1.34
C ARG A 120 1.75 10.89 -1.17
N ARG A 121 0.97 11.39 -0.19
CA ARG A 121 -0.41 10.93 0.03
C ARG A 121 -1.31 11.22 -1.18
N GLU A 122 -1.19 12.40 -1.77
CA GLU A 122 -1.99 12.77 -2.94
C GLU A 122 -1.70 11.88 -4.16
N LEU A 123 -0.42 11.57 -4.40
CA LEU A 123 -0.02 10.67 -5.48
C LEU A 123 -0.53 9.24 -5.28
N HIS A 124 -0.47 8.70 -4.05
CA HIS A 124 -1.02 7.38 -3.75
C HIS A 124 -2.54 7.36 -3.93
N ALA A 125 -3.24 8.36 -3.39
CA ALA A 125 -4.68 8.46 -3.55
C ALA A 125 -5.09 8.62 -5.03
N ALA A 126 -4.32 9.36 -5.83
CA ALA A 126 -4.56 9.51 -7.26
C ALA A 126 -4.37 8.19 -8.03
N ALA A 127 -3.33 7.43 -7.71
CA ALA A 127 -3.09 6.11 -8.30
C ALA A 127 -4.21 5.11 -7.93
N VAL A 128 -4.64 5.11 -6.66
CA VAL A 128 -5.77 4.28 -6.20
C VAL A 128 -7.07 4.66 -6.91
N ARG A 129 -7.35 5.94 -7.11
CA ARG A 129 -8.49 6.38 -7.93
C ARG A 129 -8.43 5.85 -9.37
N GLN A 130 -7.25 5.80 -9.97
CA GLN A 130 -7.08 5.21 -11.30
C GLN A 130 -7.35 3.70 -11.30
N LEU A 131 -6.95 2.96 -10.26
CA LEU A 131 -7.33 1.55 -10.13
C LEU A 131 -8.86 1.38 -10.12
N TRP A 132 -9.56 2.20 -9.33
CA TRP A 132 -11.03 2.15 -9.28
C TRP A 132 -11.67 2.50 -10.63
N GLN A 133 -11.15 3.52 -11.31
CA GLN A 133 -11.60 3.87 -12.66
C GLN A 133 -11.34 2.77 -13.69
N ALA A 134 -10.28 1.98 -13.49
CA ALA A 134 -9.95 0.82 -14.32
C ALA A 134 -10.81 -0.42 -13.99
N GLY A 135 -11.69 -0.35 -12.99
CA GLY A 135 -12.65 -1.41 -12.66
C GLY A 135 -12.24 -2.33 -11.51
N TRP A 136 -11.11 -2.06 -10.83
CA TRP A 136 -10.74 -2.79 -9.61
C TRP A 136 -11.78 -2.58 -8.51
N LYS A 137 -11.93 -3.56 -7.62
CA LYS A 137 -12.91 -3.49 -6.51
C LYS A 137 -12.37 -4.10 -5.24
N LEU A 138 -12.68 -3.51 -4.09
CA LEU A 138 -12.47 -4.12 -2.78
C LEU A 138 -13.82 -4.63 -2.27
N VAL A 139 -13.94 -5.95 -2.10
CA VAL A 139 -15.17 -6.64 -1.69
C VAL A 139 -14.98 -7.21 -0.29
N GLY A 140 -16.01 -7.12 0.57
CA GLY A 140 -15.99 -7.62 1.95
C GLY A 140 -16.15 -6.54 3.02
#